data_AF-A0A4U9HZK3-F1
#
_entry.id   AF-A0A4U9HZK3-F1
#
_cell.length_a   1.000
_cell.length_b   1.000
_cell.length_c   1.000
_cell.angle_alpha   90.00
_cell.angle_beta   90.00
_cell.angle_gamma   90.00
#
_symmetry.space_group_name_H-M   'P 1'
#
loop_
_entity.id
_entity.type
_entity.pdbx_description
1 polymer ?
#
loop_
_entity_poly.entity_id
_entity_poly.type
_entity_poly.pdbx_seq_one_letter_code
_entity_poly.pdbx_strand_id
1 'polypeptide(L)'
;MSTLDDACKYLKARLLCLHAGIYAESFLGNIYDAERIVREFNHLGAAASDFHRSIELAWAYCNLTGRSDQYSAVCSEIDQEATRLVADNFEFIKHAAKAISDMAVYEGQIIKLPDYELQSMYEKFKRQR
;
A
#
# COMPACT_ATOMS: atom_id res chain seq x y z
N MET A 1 10.60 -1.57 -26.33
CA MET A 1 9.67 -1.38 -25.19
C MET A 1 9.95 0.00 -24.61
N SER A 2 8.90 0.79 -24.43
CA SER A 2 8.99 2.24 -24.19
C SER A 2 9.28 2.53 -22.72
N THR A 3 10.41 3.18 -22.45
CA THR A 3 10.85 3.61 -21.10
C THR A 3 9.80 4.41 -20.34
N LEU A 4 8.87 5.05 -21.05
CA LEU A 4 7.75 5.80 -20.46
C LEU A 4 6.70 4.88 -19.82
N ASP A 5 6.35 3.77 -20.46
CA ASP A 5 5.35 2.82 -19.96
C ASP A 5 5.87 2.14 -18.67
N ASP A 6 7.15 1.78 -18.67
CA ASP A 6 7.81 1.22 -17.49
C ASP A 6 7.86 2.24 -16.34
N ALA A 7 8.12 3.52 -16.63
CA ALA A 7 8.08 4.59 -15.64
C ALA A 7 6.68 4.80 -15.05
N CYS A 8 5.64 4.78 -15.89
CA CYS A 8 4.24 4.86 -15.45
C CYS A 8 3.86 3.67 -14.55
N LYS A 9 4.21 2.45 -14.95
CA LYS A 9 3.97 1.24 -14.16
C LYS A 9 4.66 1.30 -12.81
N TYR A 10 5.92 1.73 -12.79
CA TYR A 10 6.70 1.88 -11.56
C TYR A 10 6.06 2.90 -10.61
N LEU A 11 5.70 4.10 -11.11
CA LEU A 11 5.08 5.13 -10.29
C LEU A 11 3.72 4.68 -9.75
N LYS A 12 2.90 4.04 -10.58
CA LYS A 12 1.61 3.48 -10.15
C LYS A 12 1.82 2.44 -9.04
N ALA A 13 2.74 1.49 -9.23
CA ALA A 13 3.05 0.49 -8.21
C ALA A 13 3.51 1.14 -6.89
N ARG A 14 4.34 2.19 -6.97
CA ARG A 14 4.80 2.90 -5.78
C ARG A 14 3.68 3.66 -5.08
N LEU A 15 2.79 4.31 -5.81
CA LEU A 15 1.60 4.96 -5.28
C LEU A 15 0.71 3.96 -4.54
N LEU A 16 0.47 2.79 -5.15
CA LEU A 16 -0.29 1.72 -4.51
C LEU A 16 0.37 1.24 -3.21
N CYS A 17 1.70 1.07 -3.18
CA CYS A 17 2.41 0.72 -1.95
C CYS A 17 2.26 1.76 -0.84
N LEU A 18 2.36 3.06 -1.16
CA LEU A 18 2.24 4.14 -0.18
C LEU A 18 0.82 4.21 0.41
N HIS A 19 -0.21 4.01 -0.41
CA HIS A 19 -1.59 4.00 0.06
C HIS A 19 -1.91 2.71 0.82
N ALA A 20 -1.43 1.55 0.35
CA ALA A 20 -1.78 0.24 0.92
C ALA A 20 -1.49 0.11 2.42
N GLY A 21 -0.48 0.81 2.96
CA GLY A 21 -0.18 0.82 4.40
C GLY A 21 -1.37 1.26 5.25
N ILE A 22 -1.85 2.49 5.03
CA ILE A 22 -2.98 3.03 5.81
C ILE A 22 -4.28 2.26 5.54
N TYR A 23 -4.51 1.80 4.31
CA TYR A 23 -5.68 1.01 3.99
C TYR A 23 -5.64 -0.36 4.69
N ALA A 24 -4.49 -1.04 4.74
CA ALA A 24 -4.34 -2.29 5.48
C ALA A 24 -4.58 -2.12 6.98
N GLU A 25 -4.08 -1.04 7.57
CA GLU A 25 -4.30 -0.70 8.98
C GLU A 25 -5.76 -0.34 9.30
N SER A 26 -6.47 0.25 8.32
CA SER A 26 -7.84 0.74 8.48
C SER A 26 -8.91 -0.26 8.01
N PHE A 27 -8.53 -1.43 7.49
CA PHE A 27 -9.50 -2.44 7.03
C PHE A 27 -9.94 -3.35 8.17
N LEU A 28 -11.26 -3.41 8.42
CA LEU A 28 -11.88 -4.16 9.51
C LEU A 28 -12.34 -5.57 9.08
N GLY A 29 -12.02 -5.99 7.85
CA GLY A 29 -12.34 -7.30 7.29
C GLY A 29 -13.52 -7.32 6.31
N ASN A 30 -14.40 -6.32 6.36
CA ASN A 30 -15.48 -6.12 5.39
C ASN A 30 -15.69 -4.65 5.01
N ILE A 31 -15.23 -3.72 5.84
CA ILE A 31 -15.37 -2.28 5.65
C ILE A 31 -14.06 -1.58 6.03
N TYR A 32 -13.88 -0.36 5.52
CA TYR A 32 -12.78 0.52 5.88
C TYR A 32 -13.22 1.57 6.89
N ASP A 33 -12.37 1.85 7.88
CA ASP A 33 -12.49 3.01 8.75
C ASP A 33 -12.06 4.28 8.00
N ALA A 34 -13.03 4.91 7.33
CA ALA A 34 -12.80 6.11 6.53
C ALA A 34 -12.33 7.31 7.39
N GLU A 35 -12.80 7.41 8.64
CA GLU A 35 -12.39 8.49 9.53
C GLU A 35 -10.91 8.36 9.91
N ARG A 36 -10.44 7.14 10.19
CA ARG A 36 -9.02 6.88 10.40
C ARG A 36 -8.19 7.21 9.17
N ILE A 37 -8.60 6.78 7.98
CA ILE A 37 -7.86 7.09 6.74
C ILE A 37 -7.70 8.60 6.58
N VAL A 38 -8.79 9.37 6.73
CA VAL A 38 -8.74 10.84 6.61
C VAL A 38 -7.88 11.48 7.70
N ARG A 39 -7.94 10.98 8.93
CA ARG A 39 -7.18 11.50 10.07
C ARG A 39 -5.69 11.19 9.99
N GLU A 40 -5.31 10.03 9.48
CA GLU A 40 -3.91 9.57 9.49
C GLU A 40 -3.18 9.77 8.16
N PHE A 41 -3.87 9.74 7.01
CA PHE A 41 -3.29 9.92 5.68
C PHE A 41 -3.40 11.36 5.20
N ASN A 42 -2.77 12.26 5.95
CA ASN A 42 -2.68 13.69 5.63
C ASN A 42 -1.34 14.25 6.14
N HIS A 43 -1.11 15.55 5.92
CA HIS A 43 0.12 16.26 6.28
C HIS A 43 0.55 16.22 7.77
N LEU A 44 -0.32 15.82 8.70
CA LEU A 44 -0.03 15.76 10.14
C LEU A 44 -0.27 14.37 10.77
N GLY A 45 -0.82 13.42 10.02
CA GLY A 45 -1.19 12.11 10.55
C GLY A 45 -0.01 11.14 10.67
N ALA A 46 -0.24 9.97 11.28
CA ALA A 46 0.80 8.96 11.45
C ALA A 46 1.40 8.46 10.11
N ALA A 47 0.61 8.52 9.03
CA ALA A 47 1.03 8.16 7.68
C ALA A 47 1.47 9.38 6.83
N ALA A 48 1.81 10.51 7.45
CA ALA A 48 2.17 11.75 6.75
C ALA A 48 3.36 11.58 5.79
N SER A 49 4.35 10.76 6.14
CA SER A 49 5.49 10.51 5.27
C SER A 49 5.09 9.82 3.96
N ASP A 50 4.19 8.84 4.02
CA ASP A 50 3.64 8.18 2.85
C ASP A 50 2.74 9.13 2.03
N PHE A 51 1.93 9.95 2.72
CA PHE A 51 1.08 10.97 2.10
C PHE A 51 1.88 12.02 1.31
N HIS A 52 2.92 12.60 1.92
CA HIS A 52 3.76 13.59 1.23
C HIS A 52 4.42 12.99 0.00
N ARG A 53 4.93 11.76 0.11
CA ARG A 53 5.53 11.08 -1.02
C ARG A 53 4.50 10.71 -2.09
N SER A 54 3.27 10.37 -1.71
CA SER A 54 2.22 10.04 -2.67
C SER A 54 1.82 11.27 -3.50
N ILE A 55 1.73 12.46 -2.90
CA ILE A 55 1.45 13.71 -3.64
C ILE A 55 2.49 13.94 -4.73
N GLU A 56 3.79 13.87 -4.38
CA GLU A 56 4.88 14.10 -5.33
C GLU A 56 4.82 13.11 -6.52
N LEU A 57 4.61 11.83 -6.22
CA LEU A 57 4.55 10.79 -7.25
C LEU A 57 3.25 10.85 -8.07
N ALA A 58 2.14 11.29 -7.49
CA ALA A 58 0.87 11.45 -8.17
C ALA A 58 0.95 12.54 -9.23
N TRP A 59 1.60 13.67 -8.93
CA TRP A 59 1.87 14.71 -9.93
C TRP A 59 2.75 14.20 -11.07
N ALA A 60 3.83 13.49 -10.76
CA ALA A 60 4.69 12.90 -11.79
C ALA A 60 3.93 11.90 -12.66
N TYR A 61 3.11 11.04 -12.06
CA TYR A 61 2.30 10.05 -12.75
C TYR A 61 1.24 10.71 -13.65
N CYS A 62 0.55 11.75 -13.17
CA CYS A 62 -0.39 12.53 -13.99
C CYS A 62 0.30 13.13 -15.22
N ASN A 63 1.50 13.70 -15.05
CA ASN A 63 2.24 14.30 -16.16
C ASN A 63 2.64 13.24 -17.21
N LEU A 64 3.16 12.08 -16.77
CA LEU A 64 3.59 11.02 -17.67
C LEU A 64 2.43 10.33 -18.40
N THR A 65 1.24 10.34 -17.81
CA THR A 65 0.02 9.79 -18.43
C THR A 65 -0.77 10.82 -19.24
N GLY A 66 -0.33 12.08 -19.29
CA GLY A 66 -1.05 13.15 -19.99
C GLY A 66 -2.37 13.55 -19.32
N ARG A 67 -2.47 13.36 -18.00
CA ARG A 67 -3.67 13.58 -17.18
C ARG A 67 -3.45 14.67 -16.10
N SER A 68 -2.63 15.68 -16.39
CA SER A 68 -2.24 16.72 -15.43
C SER A 68 -3.40 17.53 -14.86
N ASP A 69 -4.50 17.65 -15.60
CA ASP A 69 -5.76 18.30 -15.19
C ASP A 69 -6.71 17.38 -14.42
N GLN A 70 -6.39 16.09 -14.30
CA GLN A 70 -7.24 15.06 -13.68
C GLN A 70 -6.65 14.53 -12.37
N TYR A 71 -5.83 15.32 -11.68
CA TYR A 71 -5.15 14.91 -10.45
C TYR A 71 -6.08 14.22 -9.45
N SER A 72 -7.23 14.84 -9.12
CA SER A 72 -8.19 14.28 -8.16
C SER A 72 -8.79 12.94 -8.62
N ALA A 73 -9.02 12.77 -9.93
CA ALA A 73 -9.53 11.51 -10.47
C ALA A 73 -8.47 10.40 -10.38
N VAL A 74 -7.22 10.73 -10.71
CA VAL A 74 -6.08 9.80 -10.58
C VAL A 74 -5.89 9.38 -9.12
N CYS A 75 -5.92 10.31 -8.16
CA CYS A 75 -5.84 9.97 -6.74
C CYS A 75 -6.98 9.02 -6.33
N SER A 76 -8.22 9.29 -6.75
CA SER A 76 -9.36 8.41 -6.45
C SER A 76 -9.22 7.01 -7.06
N GLU A 77 -8.67 6.89 -8.27
CA GLU A 77 -8.37 5.60 -8.90
C GLU A 77 -7.32 4.81 -8.10
N ILE A 78 -6.25 5.46 -7.66
CA ILE A 78 -5.22 4.85 -6.81
C ILE A 78 -5.81 4.39 -5.49
N ASP A 79 -6.63 5.22 -4.83
CA ASP A 79 -7.32 4.87 -3.59
C ASP A 79 -8.21 3.64 -3.75
N GLN A 80 -9.02 3.61 -4.80
CA GLN A 80 -9.89 2.47 -5.10
C GLN A 80 -9.10 1.19 -5.38
N GLU A 81 -7.99 1.29 -6.10
CA GLU A 81 -7.15 0.14 -6.43
C GLU A 81 -6.38 -0.37 -5.20
N ALA A 82 -5.84 0.52 -4.35
CA ALA A 82 -5.24 0.15 -3.09
C ALA A 82 -6.24 -0.54 -2.14
N THR A 83 -7.47 0.01 -2.06
CA THR A 83 -8.59 -0.58 -1.31
C THR A 83 -8.91 -2.01 -1.78
N ARG A 84 -8.97 -2.25 -3.09
CA ARG A 84 -9.22 -3.60 -3.63
C ARG A 84 -8.06 -4.53 -3.32
N LEU A 85 -6.82 -4.10 -3.56
CA LEU A 85 -5.61 -4.90 -3.30
C LEU A 85 -5.53 -5.36 -1.84
N VAL A 86 -5.79 -4.46 -0.88
CA VAL A 86 -5.80 -4.79 0.54
C VAL A 86 -6.92 -5.77 0.87
N ALA A 87 -8.15 -5.52 0.40
CA ALA A 87 -9.30 -6.37 0.69
C ALA A 87 -9.11 -7.80 0.13
N ASP A 88 -8.67 -7.93 -1.13
CA ASP A 88 -8.48 -9.23 -1.79
C ASP A 88 -7.40 -10.09 -1.12
N ASN A 89 -6.42 -9.44 -0.47
CA ASN A 89 -5.27 -10.08 0.16
C ASN A 89 -5.30 -10.00 1.70
N PHE A 90 -6.41 -9.56 2.30
CA PHE A 90 -6.44 -9.24 3.74
C PHE A 90 -6.07 -10.42 4.65
N GLU A 91 -6.57 -11.61 4.34
CA GLU A 91 -6.24 -12.82 5.10
C GLU A 91 -4.74 -13.14 5.06
N PHE A 92 -4.10 -12.93 3.91
CA PHE A 92 -2.64 -13.06 3.82
C PHE A 92 -1.93 -11.96 4.62
N ILE A 93 -2.38 -10.71 4.53
CA ILE A 93 -1.81 -9.59 5.29
C ILE A 93 -1.85 -9.90 6.79
N LYS A 94 -2.98 -10.40 7.31
CA LYS A 94 -3.10 -10.81 8.72
C LYS A 94 -2.19 -11.98 9.07
N HIS A 95 -2.10 -12.98 8.20
CA HIS A 95 -1.19 -14.11 8.39
C HIS A 95 0.27 -13.65 8.45
N ALA A 96 0.69 -12.79 7.52
CA ALA A 96 2.03 -12.25 7.47
C ALA A 96 2.34 -11.36 8.67
N ALA A 97 1.41 -10.47 9.04
CA ALA A 97 1.55 -9.61 10.22
C ALA A 97 1.72 -10.44 11.49
N LYS A 98 0.89 -11.48 11.70
CA LYS A 98 1.03 -12.39 12.85
C LYS A 98 2.39 -13.09 12.86
N ALA A 99 2.81 -13.66 11.73
CA ALA A 99 4.10 -14.35 11.63
C ALA A 99 5.27 -13.42 11.95
N ILE A 100 5.24 -12.17 11.45
CA ILE A 100 6.25 -11.15 11.76
C ILE A 100 6.20 -10.75 13.24
N SER A 101 5.01 -10.53 13.81
CA SER A 101 4.86 -10.21 15.24
C SER A 101 5.40 -11.33 16.14
N ASP A 102 5.19 -12.59 15.77
CA ASP A 102 5.69 -13.76 16.52
C ASP A 102 7.23 -13.88 16.48
N MET A 103 7.92 -13.16 15.58
CA MET A 103 9.40 -13.07 15.55
C MET A 103 9.96 -12.10 16.61
N ALA A 104 9.11 -11.22 17.16
CA ALA A 104 9.53 -10.25 18.18
C ALA A 104 9.67 -10.92 19.54
N VAL A 105 10.83 -10.72 20.19
CA VAL A 105 11.11 -11.18 21.54
C VAL A 105 10.88 -10.06 22.56
N TYR A 106 11.05 -8.80 22.15
CA TYR A 106 10.83 -7.62 22.99
C TYR A 106 10.42 -6.39 22.15
N GLU A 107 9.82 -5.39 22.81
CA GLU A 107 9.36 -4.16 22.16
C GLU A 107 10.53 -3.34 21.59
N GLY A 108 10.38 -2.84 20.36
CA GLY A 108 11.41 -2.06 19.66
C GLY A 108 12.50 -2.90 18.98
N GLN A 109 12.41 -4.24 19.02
CA GLN A 109 13.31 -5.10 18.25
C GLN A 109 13.16 -4.84 16.75
N ILE A 110 14.30 -4.68 16.05
CA ILE A 110 14.31 -4.61 14.59
C ILE A 110 14.11 -6.03 14.04
N ILE A 111 12.99 -6.23 13.35
CA ILE A 111 12.68 -7.48 12.65
C ILE A 111 13.06 -7.29 11.19
N LYS A 112 13.92 -8.17 10.66
CA LYS A 112 14.30 -8.19 9.25
C LYS A 112 13.76 -9.47 8.63
N LEU A 113 12.78 -9.32 7.73
CA LEU A 113 12.23 -10.42 6.95
C LEU A 113 12.80 -10.34 5.53
N PRO A 114 13.61 -11.31 5.09
CA PRO A 114 14.08 -11.36 3.71
C PRO A 114 12.93 -11.58 2.72
N ASP A 115 13.07 -11.01 1.51
CA ASP A 115 12.06 -11.11 0.45
C ASP A 115 11.66 -12.56 0.13
N TYR A 116 12.63 -13.50 0.13
CA TYR A 116 12.37 -14.91 -0.18
C TYR A 116 11.48 -15.58 0.90
N GLU A 117 11.54 -15.14 2.15
CA GLU A 117 10.70 -15.67 3.23
C GLU A 117 9.27 -15.19 3.07
N LEU A 118 9.08 -13.90 2.78
CA LEU A 118 7.76 -13.34 2.51
C LEU A 118 7.09 -13.98 1.28
N GLN A 119 7.86 -14.21 0.22
CA GLN A 119 7.40 -14.94 -0.96
C GLN A 119 7.00 -16.38 -0.61
N SER A 120 7.83 -17.08 0.15
CA SER A 120 7.53 -18.44 0.61
C SER A 120 6.26 -18.50 1.46
N MET A 121 6.03 -17.51 2.33
CA MET A 121 4.80 -17.38 3.10
C MET A 121 3.58 -17.21 2.19
N TYR A 122 3.67 -16.34 1.18
CA TYR A 122 2.59 -16.10 0.23
C TYR A 122 2.23 -17.34 -0.59
N GLU A 123 3.24 -18.03 -1.12
CA GLU A 123 3.05 -19.26 -1.90
C GLU A 123 2.43 -20.39 -1.07
N LYS A 124 2.85 -20.55 0.20
CA LYS A 124 2.23 -21.52 1.12
C LYS A 124 0.78 -21.15 1.42
N PHE A 125 0.51 -19.87 1.69
CA PHE A 125 -0.83 -19.37 1.97
C PHE A 125 -1.78 -19.63 0.79
N LYS A 126 -1.34 -19.36 -0.44
CA LYS A 126 -2.12 -19.64 -1.66
C LYS A 126 -2.49 -21.10 -1.84
N ARG A 127 -1.61 -22.04 -1.47
CA ARG A 127 -1.86 -23.50 -1.62
C ARG A 127 -2.86 -24.05 -0.60
N GLN A 128 -3.11 -23.31 0.49
CA GLN A 128 -4.02 -23.72 1.56
C GLN A 128 -5.45 -23.21 1.35
N ARG A 129 -5.70 -22.48 0.27
CA ARG A 129 -6.96 -21.82 -0.07
C ARG A 129 -7.59 -22.49 -1.29
#